data_AF-A0A522ULL5-F1
#
_entry.id   AF-A0A522ULL5-F1
#
_cell.length_a   1.000
_cell.length_b   1.000
_cell.length_c   1.000
_cell.angle_alpha   90.00
_cell.angle_beta   90.00
_cell.angle_gamma   90.00
#
_symmetry.space_group_name_H-M   'P 1'
#
loop_
_entity.id
_entity.type
_entity.pdbx_description
1 polymer ?
#
loop_
_entity_poly.entity_id
_entity_poly.type
_entity_poly.pdbx_seq_one_letter_code
_entity_poly.pdbx_strand_id
1 'polypeptide(L)'
;MYGNSRHSSPPGTIGRMRPHMLYFFCNYMGEKILFQPLTTTDRVTVLLYRLGIVLSSMITGVAGFLAYAVLSGSVAIPPLLQNTTVLVVLLFMFYFSVGLSVFFIHLYIGKLYRFLKRVFYLATACLIALVILGNGNPLFPLSMTPAYRLLLIPVAFCLGFVTAKEAFCFRLYEGYLLFGLMPSYLLFSSMRVLSFQAEMTGIIMTAALLVFFTLRKVFMPLHCDIGDKSAYTP
;
A
#
# COMPACT_ATOMS: atom_id res chain seq x y z
N MET A 1 -56.63 1.42 -48.28
CA MET A 1 -57.40 1.13 -47.05
C MET A 1 -56.91 -0.20 -46.47
N TYR A 2 -56.65 -0.20 -45.15
CA TYR A 2 -56.26 -1.28 -44.25
C TYR A 2 -54.88 -1.96 -44.40
N GLY A 3 -54.10 -1.92 -43.29
CA GLY A 3 -52.83 -2.61 -43.11
C GLY A 3 -52.20 -2.34 -41.73
N ASN A 4 -52.56 -3.18 -40.75
CA ASN A 4 -52.20 -3.22 -39.33
C ASN A 4 -50.70 -3.56 -39.06
N SER A 5 -50.05 -2.98 -38.04
CA SER A 5 -48.96 -3.66 -37.29
C SER A 5 -48.45 -2.94 -36.02
N ARG A 6 -48.85 -3.49 -34.86
CA ARG A 6 -48.08 -3.81 -33.63
C ARG A 6 -46.95 -2.86 -33.19
N HIS A 7 -47.21 -2.15 -32.09
CA HIS A 7 -46.17 -1.60 -31.21
C HIS A 7 -45.47 -2.73 -30.44
N SER A 8 -44.17 -2.90 -30.68
CA SER A 8 -43.24 -3.68 -29.85
C SER A 8 -42.53 -2.75 -28.86
N SER A 9 -42.66 -3.06 -27.58
CA SER A 9 -41.90 -2.45 -26.48
C SER A 9 -40.44 -2.94 -26.47
N PRO A 10 -39.44 -2.07 -26.26
CA PRO A 10 -38.06 -2.51 -26.09
C PRO A 10 -37.78 -3.02 -24.67
N PRO A 11 -36.89 -4.02 -24.50
CA PRO A 11 -36.64 -4.68 -23.23
C PRO A 11 -35.64 -3.93 -22.34
N GLY A 12 -35.95 -3.91 -21.04
CA GLY A 12 -35.04 -4.05 -19.88
C GLY A 12 -33.68 -3.37 -19.94
N THR A 13 -33.60 -2.14 -19.46
CA THR A 13 -32.34 -1.44 -19.19
C THR A 13 -31.67 -2.01 -17.93
N ILE A 14 -30.59 -2.76 -18.11
CA ILE A 14 -29.66 -3.14 -17.03
C ILE A 14 -29.11 -1.85 -16.41
N GLY A 15 -29.23 -1.74 -15.08
CA GLY A 15 -28.91 -0.55 -14.30
C GLY A 15 -27.48 -0.06 -14.50
N ARG A 16 -27.30 0.95 -15.36
CA ARG A 16 -26.16 1.86 -15.29
C ARG A 16 -26.34 2.72 -14.06
N MET A 17 -25.52 2.49 -13.03
CA MET A 17 -25.28 3.50 -12.01
C MET A 17 -24.92 4.81 -12.69
N ARG A 18 -25.64 5.88 -12.33
CA ARG A 18 -25.53 7.19 -12.98
C ARG A 18 -24.12 7.74 -12.79
N PRO A 19 -23.44 8.20 -13.85
CA PRO A 19 -22.07 8.72 -13.78
C PRO A 19 -21.91 9.92 -12.84
N HIS A 20 -22.99 10.64 -12.53
CA HIS A 20 -22.98 11.84 -11.68
C HIS A 20 -22.40 11.63 -10.26
N MET A 21 -22.53 10.44 -9.67
CA MET A 21 -22.01 10.20 -8.31
C MET A 21 -20.50 9.92 -8.30
N LEU A 22 -19.97 9.32 -9.38
CA LEU A 22 -18.53 9.13 -9.59
C LEU A 22 -17.81 10.48 -9.80
N TYR A 23 -18.46 11.41 -10.51
CA TYR A 23 -17.93 12.76 -10.71
C TYR A 23 -17.90 13.57 -9.40
N PHE A 24 -18.84 13.37 -8.47
CA PHE A 24 -18.90 14.16 -7.25
C PHE A 24 -17.75 13.84 -6.28
N PHE A 25 -17.38 12.56 -6.14
CA PHE A 25 -16.22 12.18 -5.32
C PHE A 25 -14.88 12.62 -5.93
N CYS A 26 -14.79 12.74 -7.25
CA CYS A 26 -13.57 13.11 -7.94
C CYS A 26 -13.40 14.65 -8.07
N ASN A 27 -14.48 15.40 -8.25
CA ASN A 27 -14.45 16.87 -8.38
C ASN A 27 -14.17 17.60 -7.06
N TYR A 28 -14.39 16.97 -5.90
CA TYR A 28 -14.00 17.57 -4.61
C TYR A 28 -12.47 17.66 -4.43
N MET A 29 -11.68 17.06 -5.32
CA MET A 29 -10.23 16.93 -5.20
C MET A 29 -9.39 17.86 -6.11
N GLY A 30 -10.03 18.74 -6.89
CA GLY A 30 -9.38 19.95 -7.42
C GLY A 30 -8.44 19.82 -8.63
N GLU A 31 -8.41 18.70 -9.35
CA GLU A 31 -7.71 18.59 -10.65
C GLU A 31 -8.69 18.55 -11.83
N LYS A 32 -8.32 19.20 -12.94
CA LYS A 32 -9.06 19.07 -14.22
C LYS A 32 -8.80 17.67 -14.79
N ILE A 33 -9.80 16.80 -14.70
CA ILE A 33 -9.68 15.41 -15.18
C ILE A 33 -9.58 15.42 -16.71
N LEU A 34 -8.40 15.15 -17.24
CA LEU A 34 -8.22 14.75 -18.64
C LEU A 34 -8.65 13.28 -18.74
N PHE A 35 -9.87 13.04 -19.21
CA PHE A 35 -10.36 11.68 -19.43
C PHE A 35 -9.62 11.07 -20.63
N GLN A 36 -8.53 10.36 -20.35
CA GLN A 36 -7.82 9.59 -21.36
C GLN A 36 -8.34 8.15 -21.36
N PRO A 37 -8.66 7.55 -22.53
CA PRO A 37 -9.09 6.16 -22.58
C PRO A 37 -7.96 5.25 -22.09
N LEU A 38 -8.24 4.47 -21.04
CA LEU A 38 -7.30 3.49 -20.50
C LEU A 38 -7.16 2.32 -21.47
N THR A 39 -5.92 1.98 -21.82
CA THR A 39 -5.61 0.72 -22.49
C THR A 39 -5.78 -0.46 -21.52
N THR A 40 -5.88 -1.67 -22.03
CA THR A 40 -5.98 -2.88 -21.19
C THR A 40 -4.73 -3.07 -20.33
N THR A 41 -3.54 -2.79 -20.88
CA THR A 41 -2.26 -2.83 -20.16
C THR A 41 -2.26 -1.86 -18.98
N ASP A 42 -2.72 -0.62 -19.20
CA ASP A 42 -2.81 0.40 -18.16
C ASP A 42 -3.72 -0.02 -16.99
N ARG A 43 -4.82 -0.73 -17.29
CA ARG A 43 -5.72 -1.23 -16.24
C ARG A 43 -5.04 -2.29 -15.39
N VAL A 44 -4.26 -3.18 -16.01
CA VAL A 44 -3.53 -4.23 -15.29
C VAL A 44 -2.46 -3.62 -14.40
N THR A 45 -1.68 -2.66 -14.89
CA THR A 45 -0.64 -2.01 -14.08
C THR A 45 -1.23 -1.25 -12.88
N VAL A 46 -2.33 -0.52 -13.07
CA VAL A 46 -3.05 0.14 -11.97
C VAL A 46 -3.60 -0.87 -10.97
N LEU A 47 -4.16 -2.00 -11.44
CA LEU A 47 -4.68 -3.04 -10.57
C LEU A 47 -3.55 -3.67 -9.73
N LEU A 48 -2.42 -4.02 -10.35
CA LEU A 48 -1.25 -4.57 -9.64
C LEU A 48 -0.71 -3.58 -8.61
N TYR A 49 -0.61 -2.30 -8.96
CA TYR A 49 -0.22 -1.24 -8.04
C TYR A 49 -1.12 -1.18 -6.79
N ARG A 50 -2.45 -1.17 -7.00
CA ARG A 50 -3.44 -1.14 -5.91
C ARG A 50 -3.43 -2.43 -5.09
N LEU A 51 -3.26 -3.58 -5.73
CA LEU A 51 -3.13 -4.86 -5.04
C LEU A 51 -1.93 -4.86 -4.09
N GLY A 52 -0.81 -4.25 -4.48
CA GLY A 52 0.35 -4.09 -3.59
C GLY A 52 0.04 -3.26 -2.35
N ILE A 53 -0.73 -2.16 -2.50
CA ILE A 53 -1.17 -1.33 -1.36
C ILE A 53 -2.10 -2.13 -0.44
N VAL A 54 -3.08 -2.84 -1.00
CA VAL A 54 -4.02 -3.64 -0.21
C VAL A 54 -3.29 -4.76 0.54
N LEU A 55 -2.41 -5.50 -0.14
CA LEU A 55 -1.65 -6.59 0.48
C LEU A 55 -0.72 -6.08 1.58
N SER A 56 0.03 -5.01 1.34
CA SER A 56 0.89 -4.40 2.37
C SER A 56 0.08 -3.90 3.56
N SER A 57 -1.11 -3.34 3.33
CA SER A 57 -2.03 -2.92 4.38
C SER A 57 -2.58 -4.10 5.20
N MET A 58 -2.95 -5.21 4.56
CA MET A 58 -3.45 -6.39 5.29
C MET A 58 -2.34 -7.01 6.14
N ILE A 59 -1.13 -7.15 5.60
CA ILE A 59 0.00 -7.75 6.33
C ILE A 59 0.42 -6.86 7.51
N THR A 60 0.50 -5.55 7.30
CA THR A 60 0.77 -4.59 8.39
C THR A 60 -0.38 -4.57 9.41
N GLY A 61 -1.63 -4.76 8.96
CA GLY A 61 -2.80 -4.96 9.82
C GLY A 61 -2.66 -6.17 10.75
N VAL A 62 -2.19 -7.31 10.24
CA VAL A 62 -1.88 -8.49 11.07
C VAL A 62 -0.77 -8.19 12.08
N ALA A 63 0.28 -7.46 11.68
CA ALA A 63 1.33 -7.04 12.61
C ALA A 63 0.81 -6.10 13.71
N GLY A 64 -0.09 -5.16 13.36
CA GLY A 64 -0.78 -4.29 14.32
C GLY A 64 -1.68 -5.05 15.28
N PHE A 65 -2.43 -6.04 14.79
CA PHE A 65 -3.23 -6.93 15.63
C PHE A 65 -2.37 -7.72 16.62
N LEU A 66 -1.25 -8.26 16.16
CA LEU A 66 -0.29 -8.96 17.03
C LEU A 66 0.28 -8.04 18.10
N ALA A 67 0.70 -6.82 17.72
CA ALA A 67 1.20 -5.83 18.67
C ALA A 67 0.12 -5.46 19.72
N TYR A 68 -1.13 -5.31 19.30
CA TYR A 68 -2.26 -5.07 20.20
C TYR A 68 -2.53 -6.25 21.14
N ALA A 69 -2.51 -7.49 20.63
CA ALA A 69 -2.71 -8.68 21.45
C ALA A 69 -1.62 -8.83 22.52
N VAL A 70 -0.36 -8.56 22.15
CA VAL A 70 0.78 -8.56 23.08
C VAL A 70 0.64 -7.47 24.14
N LEU A 71 0.22 -6.26 23.76
CA LEU A 71 0.08 -5.15 24.69
C LEU A 71 -1.11 -5.31 25.65
N SER A 72 -2.23 -5.82 25.14
CA SER A 72 -3.47 -5.97 25.93
C SER A 72 -3.44 -7.19 26.86
N GLY A 73 -2.71 -8.25 26.52
CA GLY A 73 -2.60 -9.48 27.29
C GLY A 73 -3.91 -10.28 27.43
N SER A 74 -5.03 -9.75 26.95
CA SER A 74 -6.39 -10.29 27.09
C SER A 74 -6.90 -10.96 25.81
N VAL A 75 -6.23 -10.73 24.68
CA VAL A 75 -6.60 -11.29 23.38
C VAL A 75 -5.72 -12.50 23.08
N ALA A 76 -6.34 -13.66 22.89
CA ALA A 76 -5.62 -14.87 22.49
C ALA A 76 -5.05 -14.71 21.07
N ILE A 77 -3.74 -14.91 20.93
CA ILE A 77 -3.09 -14.94 19.61
C ILE A 77 -3.44 -16.27 18.94
N PRO A 78 -4.01 -16.28 17.72
CA PRO A 78 -4.30 -17.51 16.99
C PRO A 78 -3.05 -18.39 16.84
N PRO A 79 -3.14 -19.72 17.02
CA PRO A 79 -1.99 -20.62 16.94
C PRO A 79 -1.21 -20.49 15.62
N LEU A 80 -1.91 -20.20 14.53
CA LEU A 80 -1.30 -19.97 13.21
C LEU A 80 -0.31 -18.79 13.22
N LEU A 81 -0.64 -17.70 13.91
CA LEU A 81 0.20 -16.51 13.98
C LEU A 81 1.31 -16.61 15.03
N GLN A 82 1.25 -17.62 15.90
CA GLN A 82 2.37 -17.97 16.80
C GLN A 82 3.47 -18.73 16.06
N ASN A 83 3.17 -19.32 14.90
CA ASN A 83 4.13 -20.08 14.11
C ASN A 83 5.11 -19.12 13.41
N THR A 84 6.39 -19.19 13.81
CA THR A 84 7.46 -18.38 13.24
C THR A 84 7.57 -18.50 11.71
N THR A 85 7.32 -19.68 11.14
CA THR A 85 7.36 -19.89 9.69
C THR A 85 6.29 -19.08 8.98
N VAL A 86 5.09 -18.96 9.55
CA VAL A 86 4.01 -18.13 9.00
C VAL A 86 4.41 -16.65 9.02
N LEU A 87 5.01 -16.18 10.12
CA LEU A 87 5.50 -14.81 10.22
C LEU A 87 6.62 -14.51 9.20
N VAL A 88 7.51 -15.47 8.95
CA VAL A 88 8.56 -15.36 7.92
C VAL A 88 7.93 -15.24 6.53
N VAL A 89 6.94 -16.08 6.21
CA VAL A 89 6.21 -16.01 4.93
C VAL A 89 5.50 -14.67 4.79
N LEU A 90 4.87 -14.16 5.85
CA LEU A 90 4.24 -12.84 5.84
C LEU A 90 5.26 -11.72 5.59
N LEU A 91 6.47 -11.81 6.14
CA LEU A 91 7.54 -10.86 5.86
C LEU A 91 7.94 -10.88 4.38
N PHE A 92 8.13 -12.06 3.78
CA PHE A 92 8.42 -12.16 2.34
C PHE A 92 7.27 -11.61 1.48
N MET A 93 6.03 -11.92 1.84
CA MET A 93 4.84 -11.37 1.18
C MET A 93 4.75 -9.85 1.33
N PHE A 94 5.20 -9.29 2.45
CA PHE A 94 5.27 -7.85 2.65
C PHE A 94 6.23 -7.21 1.64
N TYR A 95 7.46 -7.74 1.51
CA TYR A 95 8.42 -7.27 0.51
C TYR A 95 7.89 -7.40 -0.92
N PHE A 96 7.23 -8.51 -1.23
CA PHE A 96 6.61 -8.72 -2.53
C PHE A 96 5.51 -7.69 -2.81
N SER A 97 4.63 -7.43 -1.84
CA SER A 97 3.53 -6.47 -1.98
C SER A 97 4.03 -5.03 -2.18
N VAL A 98 5.05 -4.61 -1.42
CA VAL A 98 5.69 -3.31 -1.58
C VAL A 98 6.38 -3.20 -2.94
N GLY A 99 7.05 -4.27 -3.37
CA GLY A 99 7.65 -4.36 -4.70
C GLY A 99 6.62 -4.19 -5.81
N LEU A 100 5.47 -4.85 -5.69
CA LEU A 100 4.36 -4.74 -6.64
C LEU A 100 3.91 -3.27 -6.76
N SER A 101 3.74 -2.57 -5.63
CA SER A 101 3.43 -1.14 -5.67
C SER A 101 4.55 -0.31 -6.29
N VAL A 102 5.82 -0.56 -5.95
CA VAL A 102 6.95 0.23 -6.46
C VAL A 102 7.17 0.05 -7.97
N PHE A 103 7.04 -1.16 -8.51
CA PHE A 103 7.30 -1.40 -9.94
C PHE A 103 6.17 -0.88 -10.83
N PHE A 104 4.92 -0.95 -10.36
CA PHE A 104 3.73 -0.56 -11.13
C PHE A 104 3.19 0.83 -10.79
N ILE A 105 3.89 1.61 -9.96
CA ILE A 105 3.53 3.00 -9.69
C ILE A 105 3.70 3.85 -10.96
N HIS A 106 2.68 4.65 -11.27
CA HIS A 106 2.75 5.64 -12.35
C HIS A 106 3.22 6.97 -11.74
N LEU A 107 4.44 7.36 -12.08
CA LEU A 107 5.10 8.59 -11.64
C LEU A 107 5.46 9.44 -12.85
N TYR A 108 5.04 10.70 -12.85
CA TYR A 108 5.39 11.68 -13.89
C TYR A 108 6.92 11.91 -14.00
N ILE A 109 7.62 11.88 -12.87
CA ILE A 109 9.05 12.19 -12.79
C ILE A 109 9.87 10.90 -12.87
N GLY A 110 10.39 10.59 -14.07
CA GLY A 110 11.16 9.36 -14.31
C GLY A 110 12.41 9.19 -13.42
N LYS A 111 13.07 10.29 -13.03
CA LYS A 111 14.19 10.26 -12.06
C LYS A 111 13.78 9.72 -10.69
N LEU A 112 12.60 10.10 -10.23
CA LEU A 112 12.05 9.70 -8.93
C LEU A 112 11.64 8.23 -8.94
N TYR A 113 11.03 7.77 -10.03
CA TYR A 113 10.73 6.36 -10.25
C TYR A 113 12.00 5.48 -10.23
N ARG A 114 13.07 5.91 -10.89
CA ARG A 114 14.37 5.20 -10.87
C ARG A 114 14.99 5.19 -9.47
N PHE A 115 14.92 6.30 -8.74
CA PHE A 115 15.39 6.37 -7.36
C PHE A 115 14.63 5.37 -6.47
N LEU A 116 13.29 5.34 -6.55
CA LEU A 116 12.47 4.43 -5.75
C LEU A 116 12.82 2.94 -6.01
N LYS A 117 13.05 2.57 -7.28
CA LYS A 117 13.50 1.21 -7.63
C LYS A 117 14.86 0.87 -7.03
N ARG A 118 15.82 1.81 -7.02
CA ARG A 118 17.13 1.60 -6.37
C ARG A 118 16.99 1.39 -4.87
N VAL A 119 16.12 2.17 -4.21
CA VAL A 119 15.84 1.98 -2.77
C VAL A 119 15.18 0.62 -2.52
N PHE A 120 14.28 0.17 -3.41
CA PHE A 120 13.69 -1.16 -3.29
C PHE A 120 14.72 -2.28 -3.50
N TYR A 121 15.65 -2.15 -4.45
CA TYR A 121 16.75 -3.11 -4.60
C TYR A 121 17.64 -3.14 -3.35
N LEU A 122 17.94 -1.98 -2.75
CA LEU A 122 18.61 -1.91 -1.45
C LEU A 122 17.80 -2.63 -0.37
N ALA A 123 16.48 -2.45 -0.32
CA ALA A 123 15.62 -3.16 0.61
C ALA A 123 15.72 -4.69 0.43
N THR A 124 15.70 -5.20 -0.80
CA THR A 124 15.88 -6.63 -1.05
C THR A 124 17.26 -7.13 -0.64
N ALA A 125 18.33 -6.33 -0.82
CA ALA A 125 19.66 -6.69 -0.35
C ALA A 125 19.72 -6.75 1.20
N CYS A 126 19.07 -5.81 1.88
CA CYS A 126 18.91 -5.84 3.33
C CYS A 126 18.14 -7.07 3.82
N LEU A 127 17.08 -7.49 3.11
CA LEU A 127 16.36 -8.73 3.41
C LEU A 127 17.26 -9.96 3.27
N ILE A 128 18.05 -10.04 2.19
CA ILE A 128 19.00 -11.15 1.98
C ILE A 128 20.02 -11.19 3.12
N ALA A 129 20.55 -10.03 3.54
CA ALA A 129 21.45 -9.96 4.70
C ALA A 129 20.79 -10.48 5.98
N LEU A 130 19.52 -10.13 6.24
CA LEU A 130 18.76 -10.68 7.38
C LEU A 130 18.60 -12.20 7.31
N VAL A 131 18.33 -12.75 6.13
CA VAL A 131 18.20 -14.21 5.93
C VAL A 131 19.52 -14.91 6.22
N ILE A 132 20.64 -14.36 5.75
CA ILE A 132 21.98 -14.93 5.99
C ILE A 132 22.33 -14.86 7.48
N LEU A 133 22.15 -13.70 8.12
CA LEU A 133 22.42 -13.50 9.54
C LEU A 133 21.55 -14.40 10.44
N GLY A 134 20.32 -14.66 10.01
CA GLY A 134 19.36 -15.51 10.72
C GLY A 134 19.40 -16.99 10.36
N ASN A 135 20.42 -17.44 9.61
CA ASN A 135 20.56 -18.82 9.14
C ASN A 135 19.28 -19.38 8.48
N GLY A 136 18.69 -18.60 7.57
CA GLY A 136 17.44 -18.91 6.89
C GLY A 136 16.20 -18.25 7.49
N ASN A 137 16.24 -17.74 8.72
CA ASN A 137 15.12 -17.05 9.36
C ASN A 137 15.40 -15.55 9.57
N PRO A 138 14.87 -14.65 8.73
CA PRO A 138 15.11 -13.21 8.84
C PRO A 138 14.51 -12.56 10.09
N LEU A 139 13.57 -13.21 10.79
CA LEU A 139 12.99 -12.68 12.03
C LEU A 139 13.90 -12.90 13.25
N PHE A 140 14.78 -13.89 13.21
CA PHE A 140 15.71 -14.18 14.30
C PHE A 140 16.68 -13.01 14.60
N PRO A 141 17.41 -12.43 13.63
CA PRO A 141 18.27 -11.28 13.91
C PRO A 141 17.47 -10.07 14.38
N LEU A 142 16.25 -9.87 13.85
CA LEU A 142 15.38 -8.76 14.23
C LEU A 142 14.93 -8.81 15.69
N SER A 143 14.76 -10.01 16.26
CA SER A 143 14.40 -10.18 17.68
C SER A 143 15.60 -10.10 18.63
N MET A 144 16.79 -10.47 18.15
CA MET A 144 18.01 -10.51 18.98
C MET A 144 18.64 -9.12 19.19
N THR A 145 18.83 -8.36 18.10
CA THR A 145 19.54 -7.09 18.16
C THR A 145 18.72 -5.97 17.52
N PRO A 146 18.32 -4.94 18.30
CA PRO A 146 17.59 -3.78 17.81
C PRO A 146 18.21 -3.07 16.61
N ALA A 147 19.55 -3.04 16.52
CA ALA A 147 20.25 -2.42 15.39
C ALA A 147 19.88 -3.06 14.04
N TYR A 148 19.56 -4.35 13.99
CA TYR A 148 19.15 -5.00 12.74
C TYR A 148 17.80 -4.50 12.22
N ARG A 149 17.00 -3.81 13.04
CA ARG A 149 15.77 -3.14 12.59
C ARG A 149 16.04 -2.02 11.58
N LEU A 150 17.25 -1.46 11.54
CA LEU A 150 17.70 -0.51 10.50
C LEU A 150 17.58 -1.10 9.09
N LEU A 151 17.76 -2.41 8.94
CA LEU A 151 17.68 -3.10 7.65
C LEU A 151 16.25 -3.09 7.08
N LEU A 152 15.23 -2.77 7.88
CA LEU A 152 13.84 -2.59 7.43
C LEU A 152 13.54 -1.16 6.96
N ILE A 153 14.41 -0.18 7.22
CA ILE A 153 14.16 1.22 6.83
C ILE A 153 13.96 1.38 5.31
N PRO A 154 14.75 0.75 4.42
CA PRO A 154 14.54 0.92 2.98
C PRO A 154 13.16 0.44 2.49
N VAL A 155 12.64 -0.70 2.99
CA VAL A 155 11.29 -1.18 2.60
C VAL A 155 10.20 -0.27 3.16
N ALA A 156 10.37 0.20 4.39
CA ALA A 156 9.46 1.14 5.03
C ALA A 156 9.43 2.50 4.30
N PHE A 157 10.59 2.98 3.85
CA PHE A 157 10.69 4.17 3.02
C PHE A 157 9.99 3.99 1.68
N CYS A 158 10.15 2.84 1.01
CA CYS A 158 9.44 2.55 -0.24
C CYS A 158 7.92 2.61 -0.06
N LEU A 159 7.37 1.93 0.95
CA LEU A 159 5.95 1.94 1.23
C LEU A 159 5.45 3.34 1.64
N GLY A 160 6.20 4.02 2.52
CA GLY A 160 5.92 5.40 2.89
C GLY A 160 5.87 6.31 1.66
N PHE A 161 6.82 6.18 0.73
CA PHE A 161 6.87 6.98 -0.47
C PHE A 161 5.67 6.74 -1.39
N VAL A 162 5.24 5.47 -1.52
CA VAL A 162 4.00 5.13 -2.23
C VAL A 162 2.80 5.87 -1.60
N THR A 163 2.70 5.88 -0.28
CA THR A 163 1.62 6.62 0.41
C THR A 163 1.75 8.14 0.26
N ALA A 164 2.96 8.70 0.26
CA ALA A 164 3.20 10.13 0.03
C ALA A 164 2.84 10.58 -1.39
N LYS A 165 3.08 9.74 -2.41
CA LYS A 165 2.61 10.02 -3.77
C LYS A 165 1.11 10.20 -3.79
N GLU A 166 0.38 9.32 -3.10
CA GLU A 166 -1.08 9.39 -3.04
C GLU A 166 -1.57 10.59 -2.23
N ALA A 167 -0.83 11.00 -1.19
CA ALA A 167 -1.08 12.24 -0.48
C ALA A 167 -0.94 13.48 -1.38
N PHE A 168 0.10 13.50 -2.22
CA PHE A 168 0.33 14.56 -3.19
C PHE A 168 -0.74 14.61 -4.30
N CYS A 169 -1.09 13.46 -4.87
CA CYS A 169 -2.07 13.38 -5.96
C CYS A 169 -3.51 13.65 -5.52
N PHE A 170 -3.93 13.12 -4.36
CA PHE A 170 -5.36 13.10 -3.96
C PHE A 170 -5.64 13.78 -2.62
N ARG A 171 -4.66 14.51 -2.06
CA ARG A 171 -4.79 15.17 -0.75
C ARG A 171 -5.15 14.18 0.38
N LEU A 172 -4.67 12.94 0.26
CA LEU A 172 -4.72 11.92 1.31
C LEU A 172 -3.62 12.21 2.34
N TYR A 173 -3.80 13.22 3.18
CA TYR A 173 -2.78 13.72 4.12
C TYR A 173 -2.17 12.65 5.04
N GLU A 174 -2.91 11.58 5.35
CA GLU A 174 -2.42 10.41 6.07
C GLU A 174 -1.20 9.75 5.40
N GLY A 175 -1.04 9.87 4.09
CA GLY A 175 0.12 9.35 3.38
C GLY A 175 1.41 10.12 3.68
N TYR A 176 1.33 11.43 3.98
CA TYR A 176 2.50 12.18 4.46
C TYR A 176 2.89 11.76 5.87
N LEU A 177 1.89 11.50 6.72
CA LEU A 177 2.13 10.98 8.08
C LEU A 177 2.80 9.60 8.02
N LEU A 178 2.31 8.68 7.18
CA LEU A 178 2.90 7.34 7.00
C LEU A 178 4.33 7.42 6.48
N PHE A 179 4.61 8.30 5.52
CA PHE A 179 5.95 8.51 4.98
C PHE A 179 6.97 8.95 6.03
N GLY A 180 6.58 9.85 6.95
CA GLY A 180 7.43 10.26 8.05
C GLY A 180 7.50 9.20 9.16
N LEU A 181 6.35 8.65 9.55
CA LEU A 181 6.20 7.76 10.70
C LEU A 181 6.94 6.44 10.51
N MET A 182 6.77 5.75 9.38
CA MET A 182 7.33 4.41 9.16
C MET A 182 8.87 4.34 9.31
N PRO A 183 9.67 5.15 8.58
CA PRO A 183 11.12 5.10 8.71
C PRO A 183 11.63 5.68 10.04
N SER A 184 10.99 6.74 10.57
CA SER A 184 11.40 7.33 11.85
C SER A 184 11.14 6.39 13.03
N TYR A 185 10.01 5.68 13.02
CA TYR A 185 9.69 4.64 13.99
C TYR A 185 10.76 3.55 14.05
N LEU A 186 11.15 3.02 12.89
CA LEU A 186 12.20 2.00 12.81
C LEU A 186 13.56 2.52 13.26
N LEU A 187 13.89 3.79 12.95
CA LEU A 187 15.11 4.44 13.41
C LEU A 187 15.15 4.54 14.94
N PHE A 188 14.11 5.11 15.57
CA PHE A 188 14.07 5.25 17.03
C PHE A 188 14.03 3.90 17.76
N SER A 189 13.30 2.94 17.18
CA SER A 189 13.28 1.56 17.69
C SER A 189 14.67 0.92 17.60
N SER A 190 15.40 1.11 16.49
CA SER A 190 16.75 0.55 16.35
C SER A 190 17.77 1.12 17.35
N MET A 191 17.60 2.39 17.74
CA MET A 191 18.44 3.08 18.72
C MET A 191 18.06 2.76 20.18
N ARG A 192 17.03 1.91 20.42
CA ARG A 192 16.49 1.62 21.76
C ARG A 192 16.02 2.86 22.54
N VAL A 193 15.60 3.90 21.83
CA VAL A 193 15.08 5.13 22.44
C VAL A 193 13.62 4.94 22.89
N LEU A 194 12.88 4.05 22.23
CA LEU A 194 11.48 3.77 22.52
C LEU A 194 11.34 2.74 23.64
N SER A 195 10.36 2.97 24.54
CA SER A 195 9.92 1.94 25.47
C SER A 195 9.17 0.82 24.72
N PHE A 196 9.09 -0.36 25.31
CA PHE A 196 8.35 -1.50 24.72
C PHE A 196 6.90 -1.14 24.36
N GLN A 197 6.22 -0.39 25.24
CA GLN A 197 4.86 0.08 24.99
C GLN A 197 4.81 1.04 23.80
N ALA A 198 5.76 1.98 23.69
CA ALA A 198 5.84 2.90 22.56
C ALA A 198 6.13 2.17 21.23
N GLU A 199 6.95 1.11 21.25
CA GLU A 199 7.17 0.25 20.08
C GLU A 199 5.85 -0.39 19.61
N MET A 200 5.14 -1.08 20.50
CA MET A 200 3.88 -1.73 20.14
C MET A 200 2.82 -0.72 19.67
N THR A 201 2.68 0.41 20.35
CA THR A 201 1.75 1.48 19.94
C THR A 201 2.11 2.06 18.58
N GLY A 202 3.40 2.22 18.26
CA GLY A 202 3.84 2.70 16.94
C GLY A 202 3.44 1.77 15.80
N ILE A 203 3.55 0.44 16.01
CA ILE A 203 3.10 -0.56 15.03
C ILE A 203 1.58 -0.49 14.85
N ILE A 204 0.83 -0.43 15.95
CA ILE A 204 -0.64 -0.33 15.92
C ILE A 204 -1.08 0.93 15.16
N MET A 205 -0.48 2.08 15.47
CA MET A 205 -0.78 3.36 14.81
C MET A 205 -0.45 3.32 13.31
N THR A 206 0.70 2.75 12.96
CA THR A 206 1.09 2.58 11.54
C THR A 206 0.10 1.69 10.80
N ALA A 207 -0.31 0.57 11.41
CA ALA A 207 -1.30 -0.34 10.83
C ALA A 207 -2.67 0.34 10.65
N ALA A 208 -3.15 1.05 11.67
CA ALA A 208 -4.42 1.76 11.62
C ALA A 208 -4.44 2.85 10.53
N LEU A 209 -3.37 3.65 10.45
CA LEU A 209 -3.22 4.68 9.41
C LEU A 209 -3.16 4.06 8.01
N LEU A 210 -2.43 2.96 7.83
CA LEU A 210 -2.30 2.30 6.53
C LEU A 210 -3.62 1.65 6.07
N VAL A 211 -4.39 1.07 7.00
CA VAL A 211 -5.73 0.55 6.72
C VAL A 211 -6.69 1.69 6.35
N PHE A 212 -6.69 2.79 7.10
CA PHE A 212 -7.51 3.96 6.80
C PHE A 212 -7.19 4.55 5.41
N PHE A 213 -5.90 4.72 5.12
CA PHE A 213 -5.40 5.14 3.81
C PHE A 213 -5.89 4.20 2.69
N THR A 214 -5.73 2.89 2.88
CA THR A 214 -6.10 1.88 1.90
C THR A 214 -7.59 1.88 1.61
N LEU A 215 -8.43 1.97 2.65
CA LEU A 215 -9.88 2.05 2.49
C LEU A 215 -10.29 3.24 1.63
N ARG A 216 -9.74 4.43 1.90
CA ARG A 216 -10.00 5.62 1.08
C ARG A 216 -9.50 5.46 -0.35
N LYS A 217 -8.37 4.79 -0.54
CA LYS A 217 -7.77 4.60 -1.87
C LYS A 217 -8.54 3.62 -2.75
N VAL A 218 -9.01 2.49 -2.19
CA VAL A 218 -9.65 1.42 -2.97
C VAL A 218 -10.94 1.87 -3.63
N PHE A 219 -11.70 2.78 -3.01
CA PHE A 219 -12.96 3.30 -3.56
C PHE A 219 -12.77 4.38 -4.65
N MET A 220 -11.55 4.86 -4.89
CA MET A 220 -11.29 5.86 -5.93
C MET A 220 -11.36 5.26 -7.34
N PRO A 221 -11.80 6.01 -8.37
CA PRO A 221 -11.81 5.52 -9.75
C PRO A 221 -10.39 5.15 -10.26
N LEU A 222 -10.27 4.11 -11.09
CA LEU A 222 -8.96 3.66 -11.60
C LEU A 222 -8.30 4.67 -12.54
N HIS A 223 -9.09 5.45 -13.28
CA HIS A 223 -8.55 6.43 -14.23
C HIS A 223 -7.75 7.54 -13.55
N CYS A 224 -8.02 7.80 -12.26
CA CYS A 224 -7.30 8.80 -11.48
C CYS A 224 -5.84 8.43 -11.25
N ASP A 225 -5.48 7.14 -11.27
CA ASP A 225 -4.12 6.69 -10.99
C ASP A 225 -3.16 6.87 -12.16
N ILE A 226 -3.70 7.19 -13.34
CA ILE A 226 -2.93 7.42 -14.55
C ILE A 226 -2.89 8.90 -14.79
N GLY A 227 -1.68 9.43 -14.66
CA GLY A 227 -1.40 10.80 -15.02
C GLY A 227 -1.40 11.06 -16.52
N ASP A 228 -1.46 12.35 -16.89
CA ASP A 228 -1.32 12.80 -18.28
C ASP A 228 -0.07 12.20 -18.93
N LYS A 229 -0.29 11.42 -20.00
CA LYS A 229 0.80 10.69 -20.66
C LYS A 229 1.80 11.60 -21.36
N SER A 230 1.42 12.83 -21.69
CA SER A 230 2.30 13.80 -22.34
C SER A 230 3.37 14.37 -21.41
N ALA A 231 3.17 14.26 -20.09
CA ALA A 231 4.10 14.75 -19.08
C ALA A 231 5.16 13.71 -18.66
N TYR A 232 5.10 12.47 -19.14
CA TYR A 232 6.15 11.48 -18.84
C TYR A 232 7.43 11.82 -19.61
N THR A 233 8.38 12.45 -18.91
CA THR A 233 9.75 12.58 -19.41
C THR A 233 10.56 11.33 -19.01
N PRO A 234 11.27 10.66 -19.94
CA PRO A 234 12.09 9.48 -19.64
C PRO A 234 13.22 9.72 -18.60
#